data_AF-A0A3P7MBJ2-F1
#
_entry.id   AF-A0A3P7MBJ2-F1
#
_cell.length_a   1.000
_cell.length_b   1.000
_cell.length_c   1.000
_cell.angle_alpha   90.00
_cell.angle_beta   90.00
_cell.angle_gamma   90.00
#
_symmetry.space_group_name_H-M   'P 1'
#
loop_
_entity.id
_entity.type
_entity.pdbx_description
1 polymer ?
#
loop_
_entity_poly.entity_id
_entity_poly.type
_entity_poly.pdbx_seq_one_letter_code
_entity_poly.pdbx_strand_id
1 'polypeptide(L)'
;MGAESAKNLHLRDEVDFKKIHIYYMEGIHSAKMETLSSEMREALLEVVSYFEKKFDLEAIRIDLPIATMAIEMIATSIKVEGPTLAQALLSLHGDKGSLNWMTELPKLLIGNSVHTPGAILMTAFESMDNKTEQERTELQIISQAVLKLLFRWPRTAPYHNQPVFAPFDLAYTGLYNALALPAITCPLGLDSEGLPLGVQIIGARNSDRLLIAAAQQLSQAFGGWTPAWSSK
;
A
#
# COMPACT_ATOMS: atom_id res chain seq x y z
N MET A 1 -1.21 -6.26 -25.53
CA MET A 1 0.17 -6.11 -25.01
C MET A 1 0.49 -7.01 -23.80
N GLY A 2 -0.47 -7.50 -23.01
CA GLY A 2 -0.15 -8.35 -21.82
C GLY A 2 0.17 -9.83 -22.08
N ALA A 3 -0.35 -10.44 -23.15
CA ALA A 3 -0.28 -11.89 -23.35
C ALA A 3 1.13 -12.42 -23.71
N GLU A 4 1.93 -11.65 -24.45
CA GLU A 4 3.28 -12.09 -24.85
C GLU A 4 4.28 -11.99 -23.69
N SER A 5 4.23 -10.91 -22.91
CA SER A 5 5.11 -10.71 -21.74
C SER A 5 4.79 -11.64 -20.57
N ALA A 6 3.59 -12.24 -20.52
CA ALA A 6 3.20 -13.19 -19.49
C ALA A 6 4.10 -14.44 -19.46
N LYS A 7 4.71 -14.82 -20.59
CA LYS A 7 5.68 -15.94 -20.66
C LYS A 7 6.90 -15.68 -19.77
N ASN A 8 7.32 -14.42 -19.62
CA ASN A 8 8.48 -14.03 -18.82
C ASN A 8 8.23 -14.13 -17.31
N LEU A 9 6.98 -14.35 -16.87
CA LEU A 9 6.62 -14.50 -15.46
C LEU A 9 6.81 -15.93 -14.93
N HIS A 10 7.01 -16.91 -15.82
CA HIS A 10 7.28 -18.30 -15.44
C HIS A 10 6.23 -18.94 -14.51
N LEU A 11 4.96 -18.49 -14.54
CA LEU A 11 3.94 -18.76 -13.51
C LEU A 11 3.70 -20.23 -13.13
N ARG A 12 4.08 -21.18 -14.00
CA ARG A 12 3.90 -22.62 -13.77
C ARG A 12 5.10 -23.31 -13.12
N ASP A 13 6.24 -22.63 -13.05
CA ASP A 13 7.47 -23.20 -12.52
C ASP A 13 7.40 -23.24 -10.98
N GLU A 14 7.92 -24.29 -10.37
CA GLU A 14 7.96 -24.44 -8.91
C GLU A 14 8.91 -23.43 -8.25
N VAL A 15 8.53 -22.92 -7.08
CA VAL A 15 9.31 -21.95 -6.31
C VAL A 15 10.07 -22.68 -5.20
N ASP A 16 11.40 -22.57 -5.25
CA ASP A 16 12.28 -23.04 -4.18
C ASP A 16 12.53 -21.92 -3.16
N PHE A 17 11.77 -21.91 -2.07
CA PHE A 17 11.86 -20.90 -1.02
C PHE A 17 13.20 -20.91 -0.28
N LYS A 18 13.97 -22.00 -0.31
CA LYS A 18 15.28 -22.08 0.37
C LYS A 18 16.34 -21.17 -0.28
N LYS A 19 16.13 -20.79 -1.53
CA LYS A 19 17.02 -19.90 -2.28
C LYS A 19 16.64 -18.42 -2.16
N ILE A 20 15.64 -18.11 -1.33
CA ILE A 20 15.02 -16.78 -1.30
C ILE A 20 15.33 -16.14 0.05
N HIS A 21 15.80 -14.91 -0.01
CA HIS A 21 15.92 -14.08 1.17
C HIS A 21 14.56 -13.46 1.50
N ILE A 22 14.18 -13.48 2.77
CA ILE A 22 12.96 -12.85 3.24
C ILE A 22 13.35 -11.63 4.06
N TYR A 23 12.80 -10.49 3.69
CA TYR A 23 12.92 -9.26 4.47
C TYR A 23 11.56 -8.89 5.03
N TYR A 24 11.52 -8.33 6.24
CA TYR A 24 10.29 -7.81 6.83
C TYR A 24 10.50 -6.46 7.51
N MET A 25 9.45 -5.66 7.62
CA MET A 25 9.48 -4.36 8.30
C MET A 25 8.25 -4.22 9.21
N GLU A 26 8.46 -3.75 10.43
CA GLU A 26 7.43 -3.61 11.47
C GLU A 26 6.75 -2.23 11.41
N GLY A 27 6.45 -1.77 10.19
CA GLY A 27 5.82 -0.48 9.93
C GLY A 27 6.78 0.62 9.50
N ILE A 28 6.23 1.80 9.19
CA ILE A 28 7.02 2.95 8.74
C ILE A 28 7.20 3.89 9.94
N HIS A 29 8.43 3.96 10.46
CA HIS A 29 8.74 4.81 11.60
C HIS A 29 8.81 6.29 11.19
N SER A 30 7.66 6.97 11.19
CA SER A 30 7.51 8.39 10.90
C SER A 30 6.45 9.01 11.81
N ALA A 31 6.68 10.24 12.27
CA ALA A 31 5.71 10.97 13.11
C ALA A 31 4.36 11.25 12.40
N LYS A 32 4.32 11.11 11.06
CA LYS A 32 3.13 11.37 10.24
C LYS A 32 2.28 10.11 10.00
N MET A 33 2.80 8.92 10.29
CA MET A 33 2.17 7.64 9.97
C MET A 33 1.95 6.86 11.25
N GLU A 34 0.90 6.06 11.27
CA GLU A 34 0.58 5.27 12.44
C GLU A 34 1.44 4.02 12.50
N THR A 35 1.87 3.65 13.70
CA THR A 35 2.55 2.37 13.92
C THR A 35 1.55 1.22 13.85
N LEU A 36 2.06 0.02 13.59
CA LEU A 36 1.25 -1.19 13.59
C LEU A 36 0.59 -1.40 14.97
N SER A 37 -0.66 -1.84 14.99
CA SER A 37 -1.28 -2.39 16.19
C SER A 37 -0.54 -3.66 16.64
N SER A 38 -0.66 -4.01 17.92
CA SER A 38 -0.03 -5.21 18.48
C SER A 38 -0.45 -6.47 17.73
N GLU A 39 -1.76 -6.64 17.48
CA GLU A 39 -2.29 -7.82 16.77
C GLU A 39 -1.84 -7.89 15.31
N MET A 40 -1.73 -6.73 14.64
CA MET A 40 -1.10 -6.71 13.33
C MET A 40 0.32 -7.21 13.49
N ARG A 41 1.17 -6.51 14.24
CA ARG A 41 2.59 -6.84 14.45
C ARG A 41 2.81 -8.33 14.76
N GLU A 42 2.03 -8.90 15.69
CA GLU A 42 2.06 -10.31 16.05
C GLU A 42 1.80 -11.21 14.84
N ALA A 43 0.77 -10.94 14.03
CA ALA A 43 0.46 -11.70 12.83
C ALA A 43 1.59 -11.70 11.78
N LEU A 44 2.36 -10.60 11.61
CA LEU A 44 3.56 -10.62 10.75
C LEU A 44 4.65 -11.50 11.33
N LEU A 45 4.90 -11.39 12.63
CA LEU A 45 5.95 -12.19 13.27
C LEU A 45 5.61 -13.68 13.23
N GLU A 46 4.32 -14.05 13.30
CA GLU A 46 3.87 -15.42 13.06
C GLU A 46 4.14 -15.88 11.62
N VAL A 47 3.84 -15.04 10.63
CA VAL A 47 4.16 -15.32 9.22
C VAL A 47 5.65 -15.49 9.01
N VAL A 48 6.46 -14.59 9.57
CA VAL A 48 7.92 -14.68 9.52
C VAL A 48 8.40 -15.99 10.13
N SER A 49 7.95 -16.29 11.36
CA SER A 49 8.31 -17.54 12.05
C SER A 49 7.89 -18.78 11.29
N TYR A 50 6.74 -18.75 10.60
CA TYR A 50 6.29 -19.84 9.74
C TYR A 50 7.27 -20.11 8.59
N PHE A 51 7.69 -19.06 7.87
CA PHE A 51 8.63 -19.21 6.77
C PHE A 51 10.01 -19.68 7.26
N GLU A 52 10.52 -19.12 8.36
CA GLU A 52 11.80 -19.52 8.96
C GLU A 52 11.80 -21.01 9.32
N LYS A 53 10.77 -21.47 10.03
CA LYS A 53 10.64 -22.88 10.46
C LYS A 53 10.43 -23.83 9.30
N LYS A 54 9.57 -23.48 8.33
CA LYS A 54 9.19 -24.38 7.24
C LYS A 54 10.31 -24.58 6.23
N PHE A 55 11.05 -23.52 5.93
CA PHE A 55 12.06 -23.53 4.88
C PHE A 55 13.50 -23.52 5.38
N ASP A 56 13.70 -23.48 6.71
CA ASP A 56 15.03 -23.42 7.33
C ASP A 56 15.83 -22.24 6.79
N LEU A 57 15.25 -21.04 6.93
CA LEU A 57 15.81 -19.76 6.49
C LEU A 57 15.77 -18.75 7.63
N GLU A 58 16.53 -17.66 7.48
CA GLU A 58 16.52 -16.52 8.40
C GLU A 58 15.87 -15.33 7.71
N ALA A 59 14.83 -14.76 8.33
CA ALA A 59 14.21 -13.54 7.85
C ALA A 59 14.89 -12.31 8.46
N ILE A 60 15.21 -11.34 7.63
CA ILE A 60 15.97 -10.16 8.05
C ILE A 60 15.02 -8.98 8.26
N ARG A 61 15.00 -8.43 9.47
CA ARG A 61 14.30 -7.18 9.73
C ARG A 61 15.02 -6.03 9.03
N ILE A 62 14.29 -5.24 8.26
CA ILE A 62 14.81 -4.04 7.61
C ILE A 62 13.94 -2.85 7.98
N ASP A 63 14.59 -1.69 8.06
CA ASP A 63 13.94 -0.39 8.10
C ASP A 63 14.31 0.33 6.81
N LEU A 64 13.33 0.88 6.11
CA LEU A 64 13.54 1.58 4.85
C LEU A 64 13.36 3.08 5.07
N PRO A 65 14.44 3.87 5.22
CA PRO A 65 14.33 5.32 5.39
C PRO A 65 13.55 5.99 4.25
N ILE A 66 13.68 5.46 3.02
CA ILE A 66 12.91 5.91 1.85
C ILE A 66 11.39 5.81 2.05
N ALA A 67 10.89 4.88 2.88
CA ALA A 67 9.46 4.76 3.14
C ALA A 67 8.89 6.00 3.85
N THR A 68 9.73 6.79 4.53
CA THR A 68 9.30 8.09 5.09
C THR A 68 8.97 9.13 4.03
N MET A 69 9.51 8.97 2.82
CA MET A 69 9.25 9.80 1.64
C MET A 69 8.12 9.25 0.75
N ALA A 70 7.42 8.20 1.19
CA ALA A 70 6.42 7.51 0.37
C ALA A 70 5.32 8.45 -0.15
N ILE A 71 4.92 9.45 0.64
CA ILE A 71 3.87 10.40 0.26
C ILE A 71 4.33 11.27 -0.91
N GLU A 72 5.57 11.78 -0.88
CA GLU A 72 6.13 12.52 -1.99
C GLU A 72 6.28 11.65 -3.25
N MET A 73 6.69 10.39 -3.07
CA MET A 73 6.81 9.45 -4.18
C MET A 73 5.46 9.20 -4.86
N ILE A 74 4.41 9.01 -4.05
CA ILE A 74 3.04 8.80 -4.54
C ILE A 74 2.56 10.04 -5.29
N ALA A 75 2.65 11.22 -4.67
CA ALA A 75 2.24 12.49 -5.30
C ALA A 75 2.93 12.70 -6.65
N THR A 76 4.23 12.40 -6.72
CA THR A 76 5.02 12.52 -7.94
C THR A 76 4.60 11.51 -9.01
N SER A 77 4.33 10.25 -8.63
CA SER A 77 3.90 9.22 -9.58
C SER A 77 2.52 9.46 -10.20
N ILE A 78 1.68 10.28 -9.56
CA ILE A 78 0.35 10.64 -10.05
C ILE A 78 0.42 11.82 -11.04
N LYS A 79 1.52 12.58 -11.05
CA LYS A 79 1.73 13.68 -12.01
C LYS A 79 1.96 13.10 -13.42
N VAL A 80 0.89 13.01 -14.18
CA VAL A 80 0.88 12.60 -15.58
C VAL A 80 0.61 13.80 -16.50
N GLU A 81 1.06 13.72 -17.75
CA GLU A 81 0.63 14.69 -18.77
C GLU A 81 -0.88 14.57 -18.98
N GLY A 82 -1.64 15.60 -18.61
CA GLY A 82 -3.10 15.57 -18.61
C GLY A 82 -3.73 16.69 -17.76
N PRO A 83 -5.06 16.70 -17.62
CA PRO A 83 -5.74 17.64 -16.75
C PRO A 83 -5.33 17.40 -15.28
N THR A 84 -5.08 18.47 -14.53
CA THR A 84 -4.76 18.39 -13.10
C THR A 84 -5.94 17.80 -12.31
N LEU A 85 -5.71 17.33 -11.08
CA LEU A 85 -6.79 16.84 -10.23
C LEU A 85 -7.88 17.92 -10.04
N ALA A 86 -7.46 19.18 -9.88
CA ALA A 86 -8.38 20.33 -9.86
C ALA A 86 -9.24 20.46 -11.12
N GLN A 87 -8.71 20.12 -12.30
CA GLN A 87 -9.46 20.14 -13.56
C GLN A 87 -10.33 18.89 -13.75
N ALA A 88 -9.92 17.76 -13.19
CA ALA A 88 -10.65 16.49 -13.27
C ALA A 88 -11.81 16.39 -12.26
N LEU A 89 -11.70 17.07 -11.11
CA LEU A 89 -12.75 17.09 -10.08
C LEU A 89 -13.83 18.13 -10.42
N LEU A 90 -14.79 17.69 -11.23
CA LEU A 90 -15.97 18.47 -11.59
C LEU A 90 -17.05 18.40 -10.49
N SER A 91 -17.93 19.41 -10.47
CA SER A 91 -19.16 19.35 -9.66
C SER A 91 -20.02 18.15 -10.06
N LEU A 92 -20.75 17.58 -9.09
CA LEU A 92 -21.68 16.46 -9.31
C LEU A 92 -22.71 16.73 -10.43
N HIS A 93 -23.09 17.99 -10.62
CA HIS A 93 -24.05 18.40 -11.65
C HIS A 93 -23.37 18.84 -12.96
N GLY A 94 -22.03 18.82 -13.03
CA GLY A 94 -21.26 19.31 -14.17
C GLY A 94 -21.43 20.82 -14.43
N ASP A 95 -22.05 21.54 -13.49
CA ASP A 95 -22.42 22.95 -13.60
C ASP A 95 -21.28 23.90 -13.24
N LYS A 96 -20.20 23.38 -12.63
CA LYS A 96 -19.00 24.14 -12.28
C LYS A 96 -17.76 23.53 -12.90
N GLY A 97 -16.89 24.42 -13.39
CA GLY A 97 -15.59 24.09 -13.96
C GLY A 97 -14.55 23.68 -12.89
N SER A 98 -13.27 23.77 -13.24
CA SER A 98 -12.15 23.33 -12.41
C SER A 98 -12.21 23.84 -10.96
N LEU A 99 -11.96 22.95 -10.00
CA LEU A 99 -11.98 23.21 -8.57
C LEU A 99 -10.79 24.09 -8.15
N ASN A 100 -11.07 25.25 -7.55
CA ASN A 100 -10.04 26.09 -6.91
C ASN A 100 -10.17 26.01 -5.39
N TRP A 101 -9.23 25.30 -4.75
CA TRP A 101 -9.30 24.99 -3.33
C TRP A 101 -9.31 26.24 -2.43
N MET A 102 -8.58 27.30 -2.80
CA MET A 102 -8.52 28.54 -2.02
C MET A 102 -9.89 29.23 -1.97
N THR A 103 -10.65 29.15 -3.07
CA THR A 103 -12.00 29.76 -3.15
C THR A 103 -13.09 28.85 -2.57
N GLU A 104 -12.89 27.53 -2.61
CA GLU A 104 -13.88 26.56 -2.14
C GLU A 104 -13.75 26.28 -0.64
N LEU A 105 -12.57 26.47 -0.04
CA LEU A 105 -12.37 26.28 1.39
C LEU A 105 -13.27 27.19 2.26
N PRO A 106 -13.40 28.51 2.01
CA PRO A 106 -14.35 29.35 2.74
C PRO A 106 -15.81 28.92 2.50
N LYS A 107 -16.17 28.50 1.28
CA LYS A 107 -17.52 28.02 0.97
C LYS A 107 -17.85 26.75 1.75
N LEU A 108 -16.86 25.87 1.94
CA LEU A 108 -16.99 24.66 2.72
C LEU A 108 -17.28 24.98 4.19
N LEU A 109 -16.54 25.92 4.78
CA LEU A 109 -16.74 26.34 6.17
C LEU A 109 -18.12 26.98 6.41
N ILE A 110 -18.71 27.60 5.38
CA ILE A 110 -20.05 28.20 5.41
C ILE A 110 -21.15 27.19 5.00
N GLY A 111 -20.79 25.97 4.59
CA GLY A 111 -21.72 24.92 4.18
C GLY A 111 -22.28 25.06 2.75
N ASN A 112 -21.71 25.97 1.96
CA ASN A 112 -22.16 26.28 0.58
C ASN A 112 -21.23 25.72 -0.51
N SER A 113 -20.20 24.93 -0.15
CA SER A 113 -19.38 24.27 -1.16
C SER A 113 -20.13 23.11 -1.78
N VAL A 114 -20.03 23.00 -3.11
CA VAL A 114 -20.58 21.87 -3.87
C VAL A 114 -19.56 20.73 -4.00
N HIS A 115 -18.33 20.95 -3.52
CA HIS A 115 -17.25 19.97 -3.55
C HIS A 115 -17.08 19.35 -2.17
N THR A 116 -16.66 18.08 -2.15
CA THR A 116 -16.43 17.39 -0.89
C THR A 116 -15.18 17.96 -0.19
N PRO A 117 -15.12 17.94 1.16
CA PRO A 117 -13.91 18.31 1.89
C PRO A 117 -12.64 17.60 1.38
N GLY A 118 -12.77 16.32 1.04
CA GLY A 118 -11.68 15.52 0.50
C GLY A 118 -11.16 16.02 -0.86
N ALA A 119 -12.05 16.45 -1.76
CA ALA A 119 -11.67 17.04 -3.05
C ALA A 119 -10.88 18.34 -2.88
N ILE A 120 -11.32 19.20 -1.96
CA ILE A 120 -10.64 20.47 -1.65
C ILE A 120 -9.28 20.20 -1.00
N LEU A 121 -9.19 19.24 -0.08
CA LEU A 121 -7.94 18.87 0.58
C LEU A 121 -6.92 18.28 -0.42
N MET A 122 -7.35 17.37 -1.29
CA MET A 122 -6.46 16.74 -2.28
C MET A 122 -5.92 17.74 -3.30
N THR A 123 -6.74 18.68 -3.76
CA THR A 123 -6.29 19.75 -4.68
C THR A 123 -5.38 20.77 -4.00
N ALA A 124 -5.58 21.03 -2.69
CA ALA A 124 -4.63 21.80 -1.91
C ALA A 124 -3.26 21.11 -1.83
N PHE A 125 -3.23 19.79 -1.54
CA PHE A 125 -2.00 18.99 -1.53
C PHE A 125 -1.28 19.00 -2.89
N GLU A 126 -2.01 18.83 -3.99
CA GLU A 126 -1.46 18.91 -5.36
C GLU A 126 -0.78 20.27 -5.62
N SER A 127 -1.41 21.37 -5.18
CA SER A 127 -0.89 22.73 -5.41
C SER A 127 0.32 23.11 -4.54
N MET A 128 0.53 22.42 -3.42
CA MET A 128 1.67 22.66 -2.51
C MET A 128 2.91 21.85 -2.89
N ASP A 129 2.79 20.92 -3.86
CA ASP A 129 3.84 20.00 -4.23
C ASP A 129 4.86 20.63 -5.21
N ASN A 130 5.81 21.39 -4.64
CA ASN A 130 6.90 22.10 -5.31
C ASN A 130 8.24 21.33 -5.27
N LYS A 131 8.33 20.13 -5.85
CA LYS A 131 9.59 19.33 -5.79
C LYS A 131 10.11 18.81 -7.14
N THR A 132 11.44 18.67 -7.19
CA THR A 132 12.31 18.73 -8.38
C THR A 132 12.58 17.38 -9.04
N GLU A 133 12.82 17.38 -10.36
CA GLU A 133 13.14 16.22 -11.21
C GLU A 133 14.29 15.30 -10.69
N GLN A 134 15.24 15.83 -9.91
CA GLN A 134 16.37 15.04 -9.39
C GLN A 134 15.94 13.96 -8.39
N GLU A 135 14.94 14.23 -7.54
CA GLU A 135 14.42 13.23 -6.59
C GLU A 135 13.78 12.04 -7.33
N ARG A 136 13.36 12.22 -8.59
CA ARG A 136 12.71 11.16 -9.41
C ARG A 136 13.68 10.08 -9.88
N THR A 137 14.95 10.44 -10.11
CA THR A 137 15.94 9.53 -10.71
C THR A 137 16.52 8.55 -9.68
N GLU A 138 16.71 9.01 -8.43
CA GLU A 138 17.23 8.16 -7.35
C GLU A 138 16.23 7.06 -6.94
N LEU A 139 14.93 7.31 -7.11
CA LEU A 139 13.85 6.36 -6.79
C LEU A 139 13.78 5.16 -7.72
N GLN A 140 14.23 5.30 -8.97
CA GLN A 140 14.21 4.22 -9.96
C GLN A 140 15.24 3.12 -9.64
N ILE A 141 16.33 3.50 -8.98
CA ILE A 141 17.49 2.65 -8.66
C ILE A 141 17.17 1.66 -7.53
N ILE A 142 16.23 1.98 -6.64
CA ILE A 142 15.90 1.16 -5.46
C ILE A 142 14.95 -0.02 -5.82
N SER A 143 14.52 -0.13 -7.08
CA SER A 143 13.57 -1.16 -7.54
C SER A 143 14.15 -2.58 -7.73
N GLN A 144 15.39 -2.83 -7.32
CA GLN A 144 16.05 -4.14 -7.45
C GLN A 144 16.45 -4.74 -6.09
N ALA A 145 15.51 -5.34 -5.36
CA ALA A 145 15.78 -6.42 -4.41
C ALA A 145 14.50 -6.97 -3.74
N VAL A 146 14.33 -8.29 -3.88
CA VAL A 146 13.88 -9.31 -2.91
C VAL A 146 12.48 -9.18 -2.26
N LEU A 147 11.89 -10.34 -1.95
CA LEU A 147 10.63 -10.50 -1.22
C LEU A 147 10.63 -9.69 0.09
N LYS A 148 9.73 -8.72 0.19
CA LYS A 148 9.51 -7.90 1.38
C LYS A 148 8.11 -8.21 1.93
N LEU A 149 8.03 -8.60 3.20
CA LEU A 149 6.79 -8.84 3.93
C LEU A 149 6.45 -7.61 4.77
N LEU A 150 5.24 -7.09 4.60
CA LEU A 150 4.74 -5.87 5.22
C LEU A 150 3.27 -6.00 5.58
N PHE A 151 2.71 -5.05 6.30
CA PHE A 151 1.27 -5.00 6.51
C PHE A 151 0.55 -4.20 5.44
N ARG A 152 -0.68 -4.62 5.14
CA ARG A 152 -1.60 -3.88 4.27
C ARG A 152 -1.93 -2.49 4.82
N TRP A 153 -2.09 -2.39 6.13
CA TRP A 153 -2.51 -1.20 6.85
C TRP A 153 -2.02 -1.32 8.30
N PRO A 154 -1.81 -0.23 9.06
CA PRO A 154 -1.35 -0.33 10.44
C PRO A 154 -2.33 -1.00 11.42
N ARG A 155 -3.60 -1.18 11.03
CA ARG A 155 -4.64 -1.80 11.85
C ARG A 155 -5.68 -2.53 11.01
N THR A 156 -6.55 -3.28 11.67
CA THR A 156 -7.77 -3.84 11.09
C THR A 156 -8.77 -2.72 10.74
N ALA A 157 -9.93 -3.10 10.19
CA ALA A 157 -10.85 -2.16 9.54
C ALA A 157 -11.14 -0.91 10.42
N PRO A 158 -10.71 0.30 10.01
CA PRO A 158 -10.90 1.48 10.83
C PRO A 158 -12.38 1.88 10.89
N TYR A 159 -12.74 2.59 11.95
CA TYR A 159 -14.09 3.14 12.09
C TYR A 159 -14.38 4.18 11.01
N HIS A 160 -15.66 4.41 10.73
CA HIS A 160 -16.08 5.45 9.80
C HIS A 160 -15.46 6.80 10.16
N ASN A 161 -14.93 7.50 9.15
CA ASN A 161 -14.25 8.79 9.25
C ASN A 161 -12.91 8.80 10.00
N GLN A 162 -12.50 7.70 10.65
CA GLN A 162 -11.20 7.63 11.32
C GLN A 162 -10.02 7.87 10.36
N PRO A 163 -9.99 7.33 9.11
CA PRO A 163 -8.88 7.56 8.18
C PRO A 163 -8.65 9.03 7.79
N VAL A 164 -9.64 9.91 8.01
CA VAL A 164 -9.48 11.36 7.75
C VAL A 164 -8.36 11.95 8.62
N PHE A 165 -8.11 11.37 9.79
CA PHE A 165 -7.06 11.80 10.72
C PHE A 165 -5.72 11.08 10.50
N ALA A 166 -5.68 10.12 9.57
CA ALA A 166 -4.48 9.35 9.23
C ALA A 166 -4.27 9.26 7.70
N PRO A 167 -4.27 10.39 6.97
CA PRO A 167 -4.22 10.37 5.51
C PRO A 167 -2.91 9.80 4.96
N PHE A 168 -1.84 9.80 5.76
CA PHE A 168 -0.52 9.35 5.35
C PHE A 168 -0.30 7.84 5.52
N ASP A 169 -1.23 7.10 6.16
CA ASP A 169 -1.19 5.63 6.22
C ASP A 169 -1.33 5.00 4.82
N LEU A 170 -1.84 5.76 3.85
CA LEU A 170 -1.67 5.57 2.42
C LEU A 170 -0.27 5.04 2.02
N ALA A 171 0.78 5.48 2.71
CA ALA A 171 2.16 5.09 2.44
C ALA A 171 2.38 3.57 2.46
N TYR A 172 1.65 2.83 3.32
CA TYR A 172 1.75 1.37 3.44
C TYR A 172 1.41 0.62 2.15
N THR A 173 0.62 1.23 1.27
CA THR A 173 0.21 0.62 -0.01
C THR A 173 0.70 1.41 -1.21
N GLY A 174 0.64 2.74 -1.15
CA GLY A 174 0.98 3.61 -2.26
C GLY A 174 2.47 3.62 -2.60
N LEU A 175 3.36 3.34 -1.66
CA LEU A 175 4.80 3.28 -1.91
C LEU A 175 5.14 2.27 -3.02
N TYR A 176 4.49 1.10 -3.00
CA TYR A 176 4.73 0.04 -3.98
C TYR A 176 4.12 0.33 -5.34
N ASN A 177 3.01 1.08 -5.36
CA ASN A 177 2.44 1.61 -6.60
C ASN A 177 3.40 2.58 -7.28
N ALA A 178 3.95 3.53 -6.52
CA ALA A 178 4.93 4.50 -7.02
C ALA A 178 6.21 3.82 -7.56
N LEU A 179 6.64 2.73 -6.91
CA LEU A 179 7.78 1.92 -7.36
C LEU A 179 7.44 0.93 -8.49
N ALA A 180 6.15 0.77 -8.84
CA ALA A 180 5.64 -0.23 -9.77
C ALA A 180 6.15 -1.65 -9.45
N LEU A 181 6.10 -2.02 -8.17
CA LEU A 181 6.44 -3.35 -7.67
C LEU A 181 5.17 -4.19 -7.53
N PRO A 182 5.23 -5.50 -7.86
CA PRO A 182 4.09 -6.37 -7.62
C PRO A 182 3.91 -6.56 -6.10
N ALA A 183 2.67 -6.50 -5.66
CA ALA A 183 2.28 -6.75 -4.27
C ALA A 183 1.03 -7.62 -4.25
N ILE A 184 1.00 -8.61 -3.35
CA ILE A 184 -0.18 -9.43 -3.06
C ILE A 184 -0.50 -9.31 -1.58
N THR A 185 -1.78 -9.38 -1.21
CA THR A 185 -2.16 -9.36 0.20
C THR A 185 -2.88 -10.63 0.59
N CYS A 186 -2.40 -11.26 1.67
CA CYS A 186 -2.87 -12.54 2.14
C CYS A 186 -3.65 -12.36 3.45
N PRO A 187 -4.88 -12.88 3.56
CA PRO A 187 -5.61 -12.92 4.82
C PRO A 187 -4.94 -13.87 5.81
N LEU A 188 -4.93 -13.50 7.09
CA LEU A 188 -4.30 -14.27 8.17
C LEU A 188 -5.31 -14.69 9.26
N GLY A 189 -6.61 -14.68 8.93
CA GLY A 189 -7.69 -14.91 9.89
C GLY A 189 -8.28 -13.61 10.43
N LEU A 190 -8.85 -13.69 11.63
CA LEU A 190 -9.54 -12.58 12.29
C LEU A 190 -8.78 -12.15 13.54
N ASP A 191 -8.88 -10.87 13.84
CA ASP A 191 -8.37 -10.22 15.04
C ASP A 191 -9.27 -10.52 16.26
N SER A 192 -8.91 -10.02 17.45
CA SER A 192 -9.68 -10.26 18.68
C SER A 192 -11.10 -9.69 18.66
N GLU A 193 -11.37 -8.72 17.78
CA GLU A 193 -12.68 -8.10 17.55
C GLU A 193 -13.44 -8.75 16.38
N GLY A 194 -12.88 -9.80 15.76
CA GLY A 194 -13.48 -10.51 14.62
C GLY A 194 -13.29 -9.81 13.28
N LEU A 195 -12.34 -8.87 13.16
CA LEU A 195 -12.01 -8.16 11.93
C LEU A 195 -10.87 -8.84 11.15
N PRO A 196 -10.88 -8.82 9.80
CA PRO A 196 -9.86 -9.51 9.02
C PRO A 196 -8.43 -8.94 9.17
N LEU A 197 -7.49 -9.80 9.54
CA LEU A 197 -6.05 -9.54 9.51
C LEU A 197 -5.48 -9.80 8.12
N GLY A 198 -4.36 -9.15 7.79
CA GLY A 198 -3.63 -9.51 6.58
C GLY A 198 -2.24 -8.93 6.44
N VAL A 199 -1.38 -9.70 5.78
CA VAL A 199 -0.01 -9.35 5.43
C VAL A 199 0.10 -9.11 3.92
N GLN A 200 0.81 -8.07 3.54
CA GLN A 200 1.21 -7.77 2.18
C GLN A 200 2.59 -8.38 1.89
N ILE A 201 2.71 -9.04 0.76
CA ILE A 201 3.95 -9.60 0.23
C ILE A 201 4.30 -8.80 -1.02
N ILE A 202 5.49 -8.22 -1.03
CA ILE A 202 5.99 -7.36 -2.11
C ILE A 202 7.15 -8.07 -2.77
N GLY A 203 7.14 -8.10 -4.10
CA GLY A 203 8.15 -8.73 -4.92
C GLY A 203 9.00 -7.74 -5.69
N ALA A 204 10.06 -8.26 -6.32
CA ALA A 204 10.74 -7.53 -7.38
C ALA A 204 9.86 -7.53 -8.65
N ARG A 205 10.16 -6.65 -9.62
CA ARG A 205 9.46 -6.66 -10.91
C ARG A 205 9.48 -8.06 -11.53
N ASN A 206 8.34 -8.50 -12.08
CA ASN A 206 8.14 -9.81 -12.70
C ASN A 206 8.27 -11.02 -11.75
N SER A 207 8.26 -10.83 -10.43
CA SER A 207 8.29 -11.94 -9.45
C SER A 207 6.90 -12.37 -8.99
N ASP A 208 5.85 -12.12 -9.77
CA ASP A 208 4.46 -12.46 -9.45
C ASP A 208 4.28 -13.94 -9.12
N ARG A 209 5.03 -14.82 -9.79
CA ARG A 209 5.10 -16.26 -9.49
C ARG A 209 5.48 -16.54 -8.04
N LEU A 210 6.49 -15.85 -7.53
CA LEU A 210 6.94 -15.97 -6.14
C LEU A 210 5.84 -15.51 -5.18
N LEU A 211 5.18 -14.40 -5.48
CA LEU A 211 4.12 -13.84 -4.66
C LEU A 211 2.92 -14.80 -4.58
N ILE A 212 2.52 -15.37 -5.70
CA ILE A 212 1.44 -16.36 -5.76
C ILE A 212 1.80 -17.61 -4.96
N ALA A 213 3.03 -18.14 -5.12
CA ALA A 213 3.49 -19.29 -4.36
C ALA A 213 3.52 -18.98 -2.85
N ALA A 214 4.01 -17.80 -2.45
CA ALA A 214 4.04 -17.39 -1.05
C ALA A 214 2.63 -17.25 -0.47
N ALA A 215 1.70 -16.69 -1.24
CA ALA A 215 0.29 -16.60 -0.86
C ALA A 215 -0.36 -17.97 -0.70
N GLN A 216 -0.03 -18.95 -1.55
CA GLN A 216 -0.47 -20.34 -1.38
C GLN A 216 0.08 -20.95 -0.08
N GLN A 217 1.35 -20.72 0.25
CA GLN A 217 1.95 -21.19 1.50
C GLN A 217 1.23 -20.61 2.72
N LEU A 218 0.87 -19.33 2.68
CA LEU A 218 0.15 -18.67 3.77
C LEU A 218 -1.31 -19.13 3.84
N SER A 219 -2.00 -19.27 2.71
CA SER A 219 -3.37 -19.76 2.69
C SER A 219 -3.48 -21.18 3.26
N GLN A 220 -2.47 -22.02 3.04
CA GLN A 220 -2.43 -23.38 3.60
C GLN A 220 -2.14 -23.38 5.11
N ALA A 221 -1.30 -22.48 5.59
CA ALA A 221 -0.88 -22.43 6.98
C ALA A 221 -1.88 -21.71 7.90
N PHE A 222 -2.50 -20.64 7.41
CA PHE A 222 -3.36 -19.75 8.19
C PHE A 222 -4.85 -19.90 7.85
N GLY A 223 -5.22 -20.93 7.08
CA GLY A 223 -6.62 -21.22 6.70
C GLY A 223 -7.18 -20.33 5.58
N GLY A 224 -6.46 -19.28 5.19
CA GLY A 224 -6.83 -18.42 4.07
C GLY A 224 -8.00 -17.49 4.40
N TRP A 225 -8.84 -17.22 3.40
CA TRP A 225 -9.99 -16.32 3.56
C TRP A 225 -11.19 -17.06 4.15
N THR A 226 -11.75 -16.50 5.22
CA THR A 226 -12.99 -16.98 5.83
C THR A 226 -14.10 -15.94 5.62
N PRO A 227 -15.28 -16.32 5.09
CA PRO A 227 -16.41 -15.40 4.99
C PRO A 227 -16.90 -14.95 6.37
N ALA A 228 -17.27 -13.66 6.49
CA ALA A 228 -17.75 -13.09 7.76
C ALA A 228 -19.02 -13.78 8.31
N TRP A 229 -19.78 -14.49 7.47
CA TRP A 229 -21.02 -15.17 7.86
C TRP A 229 -20.84 -16.66 8.22
N SER A 230 -19.65 -17.25 8.04
CA SER A 230 -19.40 -18.67 8.35
C SER A 230 -18.99 -18.94 9.80
N SER A 231 -18.63 -17.90 10.55
CA SER A 231 -18.36 -17.94 11.99
C SER A 231 -19.64 -17.62 12.77
N LYS A 232 -20.47 -18.64 13.00
CA LYS A 232 -21.56 -18.64 13.98
C LYS A 232 -21.45 -19.85 14.88
#